data_AF-A0A6P8R9F3-F1
#
_entry.id   AF-A0A6P8R9F3-F1
#
_cell.length_a   1.000
_cell.length_b   1.000
_cell.length_c   1.000
_cell.angle_alpha   90.00
_cell.angle_beta   90.00
_cell.angle_gamma   90.00
#
_symmetry.space_group_name_H-M   'P 1'
#
loop_
_entity.id
_entity.type
_entity.pdbx_description
1 polymer ?
#
loop_
_entity_poly.entity_id
_entity_poly.type
_entity_poly.pdbx_seq_one_letter_code
_entity_poly.pdbx_strand_id
1 'polypeptide(L)'
;MNKWISRSPMLQRRVYHAMAAVQRKLYVLGGNDLDYNNDRILVRHIDSYDINMDQWTRCTFNLLTGQNESGVGIHSGRIYLVGGYSIWTNEPLACIQVVDVSREGKEEVFYGPTLPFASNGIAACFLPAPYFTSPNLQTLQVPHHRMSSL
;
A
#
# COMPACT_ATOMS: atom_id res chain seq x y z
N MET A 1 -9.26 -29.75 -1.20
CA MET A 1 -9.16 -29.63 0.27
C MET A 1 -9.48 -28.20 0.66
N ASN A 2 -10.45 -27.98 1.55
CA ASN A 2 -10.84 -26.66 2.07
C ASN A 2 -10.43 -26.59 3.54
N LYS A 3 -9.15 -26.35 3.81
CA LYS A 3 -8.58 -26.27 5.17
C LYS A 3 -7.70 -25.04 5.28
N TRP A 4 -7.79 -24.36 6.41
CA TRP A 4 -6.83 -23.33 6.78
C TRP A 4 -5.50 -23.98 7.14
N ILE A 5 -4.40 -23.36 6.70
CA ILE A 5 -3.04 -23.82 6.95
C ILE A 5 -2.29 -22.66 7.61
N SER A 6 -1.65 -22.94 8.75
CA SER A 6 -0.78 -21.96 9.39
C SER A 6 0.47 -21.73 8.53
N ARG A 7 0.83 -20.47 8.35
CA ARG A 7 2.07 -20.02 7.70
C ARG A 7 2.93 -19.27 8.71
N SER A 8 4.16 -18.94 8.33
CA SER A 8 5.05 -18.13 9.17
C SER A 8 4.37 -16.82 9.59
N PRO A 9 4.46 -16.45 10.89
CA PRO A 9 3.85 -15.22 11.39
C PRO A 9 4.56 -13.99 10.85
N MET A 10 3.84 -12.87 10.72
CA MET A 10 4.43 -11.58 10.36
C MET A 10 5.54 -11.18 11.34
N LEU A 11 6.57 -10.47 10.85
CA LEU A 11 7.70 -10.01 11.67
C LEU A 11 7.30 -9.01 12.76
N GLN A 12 6.29 -8.20 12.46
CA GLN A 12 5.73 -7.22 13.39
C GLN A 12 4.21 -7.40 13.45
N ARG A 13 3.68 -7.58 14.66
CA ARG A 13 2.24 -7.62 14.93
C ARG A 13 1.63 -6.27 14.53
N ARG A 14 0.43 -6.28 13.94
CA ARG A 14 -0.26 -5.04 13.55
C ARG A 14 -1.73 -5.27 13.22
N VAL A 15 -2.54 -4.25 13.41
CA VAL A 15 -3.95 -4.19 12.99
C VAL A 15 -4.16 -3.11 11.93
N TYR A 16 -5.27 -3.18 11.21
CA TYR A 16 -5.68 -2.20 10.19
C TYR A 16 -4.62 -1.94 9.10
N HIS A 17 -3.78 -2.93 8.82
CA HIS A 17 -2.78 -2.88 7.77
C HIS A 17 -3.42 -3.17 6.40
N ALA A 18 -2.77 -2.69 5.35
CA ALA A 18 -3.05 -3.11 3.99
C ALA A 18 -2.19 -4.33 3.62
N MET A 19 -2.73 -5.23 2.78
CA MET A 19 -1.98 -6.34 2.22
C MET A 19 -2.20 -6.41 0.70
N ALA A 20 -1.12 -6.62 -0.05
CA ALA A 20 -1.15 -6.65 -1.51
C ALA A 20 -0.31 -7.80 -2.06
N ALA A 21 -0.82 -8.50 -3.07
CA ALA A 21 -0.09 -9.56 -3.77
C ALA A 21 0.49 -9.03 -5.08
N VAL A 22 1.82 -8.99 -5.21
CA VAL A 22 2.52 -8.50 -6.41
C VAL A 22 3.69 -9.43 -6.73
N GLN A 23 3.82 -9.84 -8.00
CA GLN A 23 4.94 -10.66 -8.49
C GLN A 23 5.28 -11.88 -7.59
N ARG A 24 4.25 -12.63 -7.17
CA ARG A 24 4.34 -13.82 -6.28
C ARG A 24 4.79 -13.56 -4.84
N LYS A 25 4.92 -12.30 -4.42
CA LYS A 25 5.15 -11.91 -3.03
C LYS A 25 3.88 -11.29 -2.45
N LEU A 26 3.64 -11.47 -1.15
CA LEU A 26 2.68 -10.64 -0.41
C LEU A 26 3.44 -9.50 0.24
N TYR A 27 2.87 -8.31 0.25
CA TYR A 27 3.40 -7.14 0.94
C TYR A 27 2.41 -6.70 1.99
N VAL A 28 2.89 -6.43 3.20
CA VAL A 28 2.12 -5.84 4.30
C VAL A 28 2.61 -4.42 4.53
N LEU A 29 1.67 -3.48 4.53
CA LEU A 29 1.93 -2.05 4.55
C LEU A 29 1.05 -1.35 5.57
N GLY A 30 1.62 -0.38 6.29
CA GLY A 30 0.86 0.44 7.22
C GLY A 30 0.31 -0.35 8.41
N GLY A 31 -0.79 0.18 8.94
CA GLY A 31 -1.43 -0.30 10.16
C GLY A 31 -0.82 0.31 11.42
N ASN A 32 -1.29 -0.14 12.56
CA ASN A 32 -0.74 0.25 13.85
C ASN A 32 -0.45 -0.97 14.73
N ASP A 33 0.52 -0.78 15.60
CA ASP A 33 0.97 -1.71 16.63
C ASP A 33 0.90 -1.00 17.99
N LEU A 34 1.28 -1.69 19.05
CA LEU A 34 1.53 -1.17 20.38
C LEU A 34 3.03 -1.24 20.65
N ASP A 35 3.62 -0.19 21.23
CA ASP A 35 5.01 -0.22 21.69
C ASP A 35 5.15 -0.97 23.04
N TYR A 36 6.33 -0.88 23.67
CA TYR A 36 6.60 -1.51 24.97
C TYR A 36 5.77 -0.93 26.12
N ASN A 37 5.28 0.30 25.98
CA ASN A 37 4.44 0.98 26.96
C ASN A 37 2.95 0.80 26.68
N ASN A 38 2.60 -0.02 25.68
CA ASN A 38 1.23 -0.25 25.22
C ASN A 38 0.61 0.98 24.53
N ASP A 39 1.44 1.92 24.05
CA ASP A 39 1.00 3.08 23.28
C ASP A 39 0.88 2.71 21.80
N ARG A 40 -0.13 3.26 21.13
CA ARG A 40 -0.35 3.00 19.70
C ARG A 40 0.74 3.67 18.87
N ILE A 41 1.36 2.90 17.99
CA ILE A 41 2.35 3.39 17.02
C ILE A 41 1.93 3.05 15.59
N LEU A 42 2.13 3.98 14.66
CA LEU A 42 1.93 3.69 13.23
C LEU A 42 3.13 2.94 12.67
N VAL A 43 2.86 1.89 11.89
CA VAL A 43 3.91 1.07 11.31
C VAL A 43 4.25 1.56 9.90
N ARG A 44 5.48 2.05 9.71
CA ARG A 44 5.99 2.46 8.39
C ARG A 44 6.72 1.35 7.65
N HIS A 45 7.17 0.34 8.39
CA HIS A 45 7.91 -0.77 7.83
C HIS A 45 7.02 -1.62 6.91
N ILE A 46 7.57 -1.92 5.74
CA ILE A 46 6.98 -2.83 4.77
C ILE A 46 7.64 -4.19 4.96
N ASP A 47 6.83 -5.22 5.11
CA ASP A 47 7.30 -6.61 5.16
C ASP A 47 6.78 -7.33 3.91
N SER A 48 7.64 -8.12 3.27
CA SER A 48 7.28 -8.98 2.14
C SER A 48 7.33 -10.44 2.54
N TYR A 49 6.47 -11.26 1.98
CA TYR A 49 6.40 -12.70 2.22
C TYR A 49 6.63 -13.47 0.92
N ASP A 50 7.61 -14.37 0.93
CA ASP A 50 7.85 -15.33 -0.13
C ASP A 50 7.03 -16.61 0.14
N ILE A 51 6.07 -16.90 -0.75
CA ILE A 51 5.18 -18.04 -0.61
C ILE A 51 5.87 -19.40 -0.77
N ASN A 52 6.99 -19.45 -1.50
CA ASN A 52 7.74 -20.69 -1.73
C ASN A 52 8.63 -21.00 -0.51
N MET A 53 9.20 -19.97 0.11
CA MET A 53 10.07 -20.12 1.29
C MET A 53 9.32 -20.11 2.61
N ASP A 54 8.04 -19.72 2.61
CA ASP A 54 7.25 -19.54 3.84
C ASP A 54 7.95 -18.58 4.83
N GLN A 55 8.42 -17.45 4.30
CA GLN A 55 9.26 -16.54 5.07
C GLN A 55 8.88 -15.09 4.82
N TRP A 56 8.78 -14.33 5.92
CA TRP A 56 8.70 -12.87 5.88
C TRP A 56 10.09 -12.25 5.91
N THR A 57 10.26 -11.19 5.13
CA THR A 57 11.49 -10.40 5.03
C THR A 57 11.14 -8.92 5.12
N ARG A 58 11.81 -8.21 6.02
CA ARG A 58 11.71 -6.74 6.13
C ARG A 58 12.28 -6.09 4.87
N CYS A 59 11.48 -5.29 4.18
CA CYS A 59 11.96 -4.54 3.02
C CYS A 59 12.94 -3.44 3.45
N THR A 60 13.88 -3.09 2.57
CA THR A 60 14.85 -2.00 2.78
C THR A 60 14.24 -0.60 2.65
N PHE A 61 13.05 -0.51 2.06
CA PHE A 61 12.25 0.69 1.89
C PHE A 61 11.03 0.69 2.82
N ASN A 62 10.48 1.88 3.09
CA ASN A 62 9.39 2.09 4.05
C ASN A 62 8.36 3.06 3.47
N LEU A 63 7.15 3.08 4.05
CA LEU A 63 6.19 4.15 3.79
C LEU A 63 6.76 5.52 4.19
N LEU A 64 6.41 6.55 3.43
CA LEU A 64 6.80 7.95 3.67
C LEU A 64 6.12 8.51 4.92
N THR A 65 4.88 8.11 5.17
CA THR A 65 4.17 8.38 6.43
C THR A 65 3.51 7.12 6.95
N GLY A 66 3.37 7.04 8.27
CA GLY A 66 2.58 6.00 8.92
C GLY A 66 1.09 6.28 8.71
N GLN A 67 0.33 5.23 8.40
CA GLN A 67 -1.12 5.30 8.25
C GLN A 67 -1.74 3.93 8.48
N ASN A 68 -2.94 3.91 9.06
CA ASN A 68 -3.76 2.71 9.16
C ASN A 68 -5.06 2.88 8.34
N GLU A 69 -5.84 1.81 8.20
CA GLU A 69 -7.17 1.85 7.55
C GLU A 69 -7.16 2.38 6.11
N SER A 70 -6.04 2.26 5.40
CA SER A 70 -5.93 2.66 4.01
C SER A 70 -6.63 1.67 3.09
N GLY A 71 -7.24 2.19 2.02
CA GLY A 71 -7.58 1.36 0.87
C GLY A 71 -6.31 0.91 0.15
N VAL A 72 -6.36 -0.25 -0.50
CA VAL A 72 -5.24 -0.77 -1.29
C VAL A 72 -5.68 -1.18 -2.68
N GLY A 73 -4.96 -0.69 -3.69
CA GLY A 73 -5.14 -1.07 -5.09
C GLY A 73 -3.80 -1.47 -5.71
N ILE A 74 -3.84 -2.35 -6.71
CA ILE A 74 -2.64 -2.84 -7.38
C ILE A 74 -2.79 -2.62 -8.88
N HIS A 75 -1.78 -2.04 -9.51
CA HIS A 75 -1.73 -1.90 -10.96
C HIS A 75 -0.30 -1.85 -11.46
N SER A 76 0.02 -2.61 -12.52
CA SER A 76 1.30 -2.56 -13.22
C SER A 76 2.54 -2.67 -12.30
N GLY A 77 2.49 -3.55 -11.31
CA GLY A 77 3.58 -3.76 -10.35
C GLY A 77 3.68 -2.72 -9.24
N ARG A 78 2.70 -1.81 -9.14
CA ARG A 78 2.62 -0.78 -8.10
C ARG A 78 1.49 -1.06 -7.13
N ILE A 79 1.73 -0.78 -5.86
CA ILE A 79 0.76 -0.84 -4.78
C ILE A 79 0.39 0.59 -4.39
N TYR A 80 -0.89 0.90 -4.42
CA TYR A 80 -1.42 2.21 -4.09
C TYR A 80 -2.12 2.11 -2.73
N LEU A 81 -1.54 2.75 -1.71
CA LEU A 81 -2.19 2.98 -0.43
C LEU A 81 -2.96 4.29 -0.51
N VAL A 82 -4.29 4.22 -0.39
CA VAL A 82 -5.20 5.32 -0.65
C VAL A 82 -5.85 5.76 0.66
N GLY A 83 -5.65 7.01 1.05
CA GLY A 83 -6.15 7.57 2.29
C GLY A 83 -5.64 6.82 3.51
N GLY A 84 -6.49 6.65 4.51
CA GLY A 84 -6.18 6.06 5.80
C GLY A 84 -6.31 7.07 6.93
N TYR A 85 -5.82 6.71 8.10
CA TYR A 85 -5.95 7.52 9.31
C TYR A 85 -4.60 7.66 10.01
N SER A 86 -4.37 8.85 10.56
CA SER A 86 -3.19 9.17 11.34
C SER A 86 -3.59 9.33 12.80
N ILE A 87 -3.17 8.40 13.65
CA ILE A 87 -3.41 8.46 15.10
C ILE A 87 -2.67 9.63 15.77
N TRP A 88 -1.64 10.19 15.12
CA TRP A 88 -0.87 11.32 15.65
C TRP A 88 -1.59 12.65 15.48
N THR A 89 -2.26 12.83 14.33
CA THR A 89 -3.04 14.03 14.02
C THR A 89 -4.52 13.85 14.35
N ASN A 90 -4.95 12.61 14.62
CA ASN A 90 -6.33 12.23 14.87
C ASN A 90 -7.27 12.56 13.69
N GLU A 91 -6.76 12.45 12.45
CA GLU A 91 -7.44 12.85 11.23
C GLU A 91 -7.35 11.79 10.11
N PRO A 92 -8.37 11.66 9.25
CA PRO A 92 -8.26 10.96 7.98
C PRO A 92 -7.22 11.61 7.08
N LEU A 93 -6.67 10.83 6.15
CA LEU A 93 -5.65 11.26 5.21
C LEU A 93 -6.21 11.34 3.79
N ALA A 94 -5.78 12.36 3.04
CA ALA A 94 -6.04 12.48 1.60
C ALA A 94 -4.87 11.97 0.75
N CYS A 95 -3.76 11.54 1.38
CA CYS A 95 -2.58 11.14 0.63
C CYS A 95 -2.79 9.79 -0.08
N ILE A 96 -2.10 9.64 -1.21
CA ILE A 96 -1.90 8.34 -1.86
C ILE A 96 -0.41 8.06 -1.81
N GLN A 97 -0.01 6.97 -1.17
CA GLN A 97 1.37 6.49 -1.21
C GLN A 97 1.46 5.38 -2.25
N VAL A 98 2.42 5.48 -3.16
CA VAL A 98 2.66 4.48 -4.21
C VAL A 98 3.96 3.76 -3.88
N VAL A 99 3.88 2.44 -3.79
CA VAL A 99 5.03 1.54 -3.63
C VAL A 99 5.23 0.84 -4.97
N ASP A 100 6.26 1.23 -5.71
CA ASP A 100 6.64 0.57 -6.96
C ASP A 100 7.57 -0.61 -6.65
N VAL A 101 7.08 -1.81 -6.90
CA VAL A 101 7.83 -3.08 -6.81
C VAL A 101 7.85 -3.78 -8.17
N SER A 102 7.67 -3.03 -9.26
CA SER A 102 7.62 -3.59 -10.61
C SER A 102 8.96 -4.16 -11.06
N ARG A 103 10.07 -3.70 -10.45
CA ARG A 103 11.43 -4.10 -10.78
C ARG A 103 12.20 -4.41 -9.49
N GLU A 104 12.60 -5.67 -9.36
CA GLU A 104 13.40 -6.13 -8.23
C GLU A 104 14.73 -5.36 -8.14
N GLY A 105 15.05 -4.88 -6.94
CA GLY A 105 16.25 -4.07 -6.66
C GLY A 105 16.15 -2.61 -7.09
N LYS A 106 14.99 -2.15 -7.57
CA LYS A 106 14.70 -0.75 -7.93
C LYS A 106 13.39 -0.28 -7.32
N GLU A 107 13.08 -0.75 -6.12
CA GLU A 107 11.85 -0.39 -5.43
C GLU A 107 11.86 1.07 -4.99
N GLU A 108 10.74 1.77 -5.17
CA GLU A 108 10.58 3.16 -4.77
C GLU A 108 9.24 3.39 -4.05
N VAL A 109 9.24 4.39 -3.16
CA VAL A 109 8.03 4.86 -2.50
C VAL A 109 7.91 6.37 -2.71
N PHE A 110 6.79 6.81 -3.28
CA PHE A 110 6.53 8.21 -3.57
C PHE A 110 5.06 8.56 -3.31
N TYR A 111 4.76 9.85 -3.18
CA TYR A 111 3.36 10.32 -3.11
C TYR A 111 2.77 10.40 -4.51
N GLY A 112 1.60 9.79 -4.68
CA GLY A 112 0.72 10.03 -5.83
C GLY A 112 -0.09 11.31 -5.66
N PRO A 113 -1.07 11.55 -6.55
CA PRO A 113 -2.03 12.63 -6.37
C PRO A 113 -2.85 12.44 -5.09
N THR A 114 -3.35 13.53 -4.52
CA THR A 114 -4.20 13.47 -3.33
C THR A 114 -5.66 13.19 -3.70
N LEU A 115 -6.38 12.54 -2.80
CA LEU A 115 -7.83 12.48 -2.83
C LEU A 115 -8.42 13.89 -2.71
N PRO A 116 -9.59 14.17 -3.32
CA PRO A 116 -10.28 15.44 -3.17
C PRO A 116 -10.75 15.67 -1.73
N PHE A 117 -10.96 14.60 -0.96
CA PHE A 117 -11.32 14.63 0.45
C PHE A 117 -10.55 13.55 1.20
N ALA A 118 -10.12 13.87 2.42
CA ALA A 118 -9.48 12.90 3.30
C ALA A 118 -10.46 11.81 3.71
N SER A 119 -10.01 10.55 3.75
CA SER A 119 -10.88 9.41 4.05
C SER A 119 -10.08 8.21 4.55
N ASN A 120 -10.70 7.38 5.39
CA ASN A 120 -10.17 6.14 5.97
C ASN A 120 -11.23 5.04 5.91
N GLY A 121 -10.82 3.77 6.06
CA GLY A 121 -11.71 2.62 6.00
C GLY A 121 -12.25 2.32 4.58
N ILE A 122 -11.54 2.78 3.55
CA ILE A 122 -11.99 2.71 2.15
C ILE A 122 -11.66 1.33 1.56
N ALA A 123 -12.61 0.73 0.84
CA ALA A 123 -12.32 -0.36 -0.08
C ALA A 123 -11.85 0.20 -1.43
N ALA A 124 -10.69 -0.22 -1.91
CA ALA A 124 -10.14 0.22 -3.19
C ALA A 124 -9.97 -0.98 -4.15
N CYS A 125 -10.16 -0.73 -5.43
CA CYS A 125 -9.80 -1.67 -6.49
C CYS A 125 -9.35 -0.89 -7.72
N PHE A 126 -8.61 -1.56 -8.61
CA PHE A 126 -8.28 -1.01 -9.91
C PHE A 126 -9.26 -1.55 -10.94
N LEU A 127 -9.90 -0.65 -11.70
CA LEU A 127 -10.79 -0.99 -12.81
C LEU A 127 -10.28 -0.29 -14.08
N PRO A 128 -9.93 -1.04 -15.15
CA PRO A 128 -9.68 -0.44 -16.45
C PRO A 128 -10.97 0.23 -16.96
N ALA A 129 -10.94 1.54 -17.17
CA ALA A 129 -12.03 2.23 -17.85
C ALA A 129 -11.89 2.03 -19.37
N PRO A 130 -12.95 1.69 -20.11
CA PRO A 130 -12.93 1.76 -21.57
C PRO A 130 -12.66 3.22 -21.97
N TYR A 131 -11.76 3.42 -22.94
CA TYR A 131 -11.29 4.75 -23.39
C TYR A 131 -12.40 5.70 -23.89
N PHE A 132 -13.61 5.21 -24.06
CA PHE A 132 -14.78 5.99 -24.45
C PHE A 132 -15.82 5.93 -23.33
N THR A 133 -15.99 7.01 -22.55
CA THR A 133 -17.30 7.46 -21.97
C THR A 133 -17.19 8.56 -20.91
N SER A 134 -16.07 9.27 -20.72
CA SER A 134 -16.11 10.43 -19.82
C SER A 134 -15.20 11.58 -20.27
N PRO A 135 -15.77 12.64 -20.89
CA PRO A 135 -15.01 13.85 -21.21
C PRO A 135 -14.47 14.58 -19.96
N ASN A 136 -14.94 14.22 -18.76
CA ASN A 136 -14.55 14.82 -17.49
C ASN A 136 -13.64 13.93 -16.63
N LEU A 137 -13.28 12.72 -17.08
CA LEU A 137 -12.31 11.91 -16.36
C LEU A 137 -10.92 12.49 -16.61
N GLN A 138 -10.53 13.46 -15.79
CA GLN A 138 -9.16 13.94 -15.75
C GLN A 138 -8.28 12.73 -15.42
N THR A 139 -7.41 12.35 -16.36
CA THR A 139 -6.35 11.40 -16.07
C THR A 139 -5.56 11.94 -14.88
N LEU A 140 -5.45 11.13 -13.82
CA LEU A 140 -4.52 11.43 -12.74
C LEU A 140 -3.13 11.48 -13.37
N GLN A 141 -2.65 12.69 -13.67
CA GLN A 141 -1.30 12.91 -14.15
C GLN A 141 -0.38 12.60 -12.97
N VAL A 142 0.15 11.37 -12.93
CA VAL A 142 1.26 11.04 -12.05
C VAL A 142 2.43 11.89 -12.54
N PRO A 143 3.00 12.80 -11.71
CA PRO A 143 4.15 13.57 -12.13
C PRO A 143 5.29 12.59 -12.38
N HIS A 144 5.84 12.65 -13.60
CA HIS A 144 7.03 11.92 -14.04
C HIS A 144 6.83 10.45 -14.47
N HIS A 145 6.22 10.25 -15.63
CA HIS A 145 6.86 9.44 -16.68
C HIS A 145 6.54 10.06 -18.04
N ARG A 146 7.51 10.81 -18.60
CA ARG A 146 7.58 10.94 -20.06
C ARG A 146 7.89 9.54 -20.59
N MET A 147 6.89 8.85 -21.13
CA MET A 147 7.19 7.80 -22.10
C MET A 147 7.76 8.50 -23.32
N SER A 148 9.08 8.45 -23.48
CA SER A 148 9.71 8.70 -24.78
C SER A 148 9.15 7.64 -25.75
N SER A 149 8.31 8.07 -26.67
CA SER A 149 7.94 7.30 -27.85
C SER A 149 9.18 7.13 -28.73
N LEU A 150 9.40 5.90 -29.21
CA LEU A 150 10.08 5.67 -30.48
C LEU A 150 9.23 6.23 -31.62
#